data_AF-A0A2D6KVW3-F1
#
_entry.id   AF-A0A2D6KVW3-F1
#
_cell.length_a   1.000
_cell.length_b   1.000
_cell.length_c   1.000
_cell.angle_alpha   90.00
_cell.angle_beta   90.00
_cell.angle_gamma   90.00
#
_symmetry.space_group_name_H-M   'P 1'
#
loop_
_entity.id
_entity.type
_entity.pdbx_description
1 polymer ?
#
loop_
_entity_poly.entity_id
_entity_poly.type
_entity_poly.pdbx_seq_one_letter_code
_entity_poly.pdbx_strand_id
1 'polypeptide(L)'
;MQCSRCHKKPVKARFPGVEPLCKNCFCRQIELRIRKYVRVNEIFKRDDRILVFDELSLFLVKSIIKGLPVKVFFKSGFMEAVADNKKDKKLADFIKANKVNKVVIPWTLDNEISAFLGEIFYDKKIKNGYIKLFINVREDEIKLFAKFRKLEFEGIKMDEKLRKELDLLESKYPDVKFGLRRSIDRLKR
;
A
#
# COMPACT_ATOMS: atom_id res chain seq x y z
N MET A 1 2.47 26.22 -14.39
CA MET A 1 3.51 25.16 -14.48
C MET A 1 2.91 23.91 -15.14
N GLN A 2 3.61 23.34 -16.13
CA GLN A 2 3.18 22.17 -16.87
C GLN A 2 3.68 20.86 -16.22
N CYS A 3 3.00 19.75 -16.48
CA CYS A 3 3.40 18.41 -16.07
C CYS A 3 4.79 18.04 -16.63
N SER A 4 5.70 17.58 -15.76
CA SER A 4 7.07 17.20 -16.15
C SER A 4 7.13 16.06 -17.16
N ARG A 5 6.09 15.22 -17.22
CA ARG A 5 6.10 14.01 -18.06
C ARG A 5 5.38 14.13 -19.39
N CYS A 6 4.29 14.89 -19.44
CA CYS A 6 3.53 15.03 -20.68
C CYS A 6 3.62 16.42 -21.29
N HIS A 7 4.17 17.40 -20.55
CA HIS A 7 4.32 18.80 -20.94
C HIS A 7 3.04 19.52 -21.41
N LYS A 8 1.88 18.87 -21.37
CA LYS A 8 0.60 19.37 -21.92
C LYS A 8 -0.39 19.84 -20.88
N LYS A 9 -0.46 19.14 -19.74
CA LYS A 9 -1.52 19.33 -18.73
C LYS A 9 -1.00 20.08 -17.50
N PRO A 10 -1.86 20.83 -16.79
CA PRO A 10 -1.47 21.49 -15.55
C PRO A 10 -1.09 20.46 -14.49
N VAL A 11 -0.12 20.84 -13.66
CA VAL A 11 0.30 20.06 -12.49
C VAL A 11 -0.85 19.96 -11.50
N LYS A 12 -1.11 18.74 -11.00
CA LYS A 12 -2.12 18.45 -9.98
C LYS A 12 -1.57 17.63 -8.80
N ALA A 13 -0.37 17.07 -8.93
CA ALA A 13 0.34 16.34 -7.88
C ALA A 13 1.74 16.94 -7.70
N ARG A 14 2.09 17.29 -6.46
CA ARG A 14 3.41 17.75 -6.04
C ARG A 14 3.78 17.05 -4.74
N PHE A 15 4.90 16.36 -4.73
CA PHE A 15 5.43 15.69 -3.56
C PHE A 15 6.93 15.97 -3.46
N PRO A 16 7.50 16.08 -2.24
CA PRO A 16 8.94 16.18 -2.07
C PRO A 16 9.67 15.01 -2.77
N GLY A 17 10.78 15.33 -3.46
CA GLY A 17 11.58 14.33 -4.19
C GLY A 17 10.94 13.78 -5.47
N VAL A 18 9.74 14.23 -5.86
CA VAL A 18 9.02 13.75 -7.05
C VAL A 18 8.72 14.92 -7.98
N GLU A 19 8.97 14.71 -9.27
CA GLU A 19 8.64 15.70 -10.28
C GLU A 19 7.14 16.06 -10.30
N PRO A 20 6.78 17.30 -10.63
CA PRO A 20 5.39 17.74 -10.64
C PRO A 20 4.61 17.13 -11.81
N LEU A 21 3.54 16.40 -11.49
CA LEU A 21 2.75 15.63 -12.48
C LEU A 21 1.31 16.14 -12.60
N CYS A 22 0.74 16.01 -13.81
CA CYS A 22 -0.71 16.10 -13.98
C CYS A 22 -1.41 14.84 -13.43
N LYS A 23 -2.72 14.93 -13.22
CA LYS A 23 -3.59 13.84 -12.75
C LYS A 23 -3.31 12.49 -13.43
N ASN A 24 -3.31 12.46 -14.76
CA ASN A 24 -3.17 11.20 -15.51
C ASN A 24 -1.76 10.61 -15.39
N CYS A 25 -0.73 11.44 -15.51
CA CYS A 25 0.66 10.98 -15.39
C CYS A 25 0.95 10.48 -13.97
N PHE A 26 0.41 11.15 -12.96
CA PHE A 26 0.50 10.73 -11.56
C PHE A 26 -0.15 9.36 -11.35
N CYS A 27 -1.43 9.20 -11.72
CA CYS A 27 -2.13 7.91 -11.57
C CYS A 27 -1.40 6.77 -12.29
N ARG A 28 -0.92 7.03 -13.51
CA ARG A 28 -0.12 6.05 -14.26
C ARG A 28 1.18 5.68 -13.54
N GLN A 29 1.84 6.63 -12.89
CA GLN A 29 3.07 6.34 -12.14
C GLN A 29 2.84 5.50 -10.90
N ILE A 30 1.79 5.78 -10.15
CA ILE A 30 1.39 4.97 -8.99
C ILE A 30 1.09 3.53 -9.44
N GLU A 31 0.25 3.37 -10.47
CA GLU A 31 -0.07 2.04 -11.01
C GLU A 31 1.17 1.28 -11.51
N LEU A 32 2.09 1.96 -12.20
CA LEU A 32 3.34 1.34 -12.66
C LEU A 32 4.23 0.91 -11.50
N ARG A 33 4.35 1.70 -10.42
CA ARG A 33 5.11 1.32 -9.22
C ARG A 33 4.53 0.08 -8.55
N ILE A 34 3.21 0.04 -8.38
CA ILE A 34 2.51 -1.09 -7.76
C ILE A 34 2.61 -2.33 -8.64
N ARG A 35 2.41 -2.20 -9.96
CA ARG A 35 2.60 -3.31 -10.92
C ARG A 35 4.02 -3.84 -10.91
N LYS A 36 5.03 -2.96 -10.90
CA LYS A 36 6.44 -3.36 -10.81
C LYS A 36 6.69 -4.17 -9.55
N TYR A 37 6.19 -3.70 -8.39
CA TYR A 37 6.30 -4.41 -7.13
C TYR A 37 5.65 -5.80 -7.17
N VAL A 38 4.41 -5.90 -7.64
CA VAL A 38 3.69 -7.18 -7.77
C VAL A 38 4.43 -8.15 -8.68
N ARG A 39 4.95 -7.67 -9.81
CA ARG A 39 5.68 -8.50 -10.76
C ARG A 39 7.02 -8.99 -10.21
N VAL A 40 7.83 -8.09 -9.64
CA VAL A 40 9.17 -8.42 -9.14
C VAL A 40 9.13 -9.42 -7.99
N ASN A 41 8.08 -9.39 -7.17
CA ASN A 41 7.92 -10.30 -6.03
C ASN A 41 6.97 -11.48 -6.32
N GLU A 42 6.58 -11.69 -7.59
CA GLU A 42 5.69 -12.77 -8.03
C GLU A 42 4.44 -12.94 -7.13
N ILE A 43 3.85 -11.80 -6.74
CA ILE A 43 2.85 -11.75 -5.66
C ILE A 43 1.58 -12.53 -6.02
N PHE A 44 1.21 -12.59 -7.31
CA PHE A 44 0.04 -13.35 -7.79
C PHE A 44 0.48 -14.43 -8.77
N LYS A 45 -0.08 -15.63 -8.59
CA LYS A 45 0.15 -16.86 -9.35
C LYS A 45 -1.18 -17.38 -9.89
N ARG A 46 -1.11 -18.35 -10.81
CA ARG A 46 -2.32 -19.04 -11.31
C ARG A 46 -3.03 -19.74 -10.14
N ASP A 47 -4.36 -19.77 -10.20
CA ASP A 47 -5.25 -20.43 -9.24
C ASP A 47 -5.25 -19.85 -7.82
N ASP A 48 -4.65 -18.67 -7.64
CA ASP A 48 -4.72 -17.96 -6.37
C ASP A 48 -6.16 -17.61 -5.99
N ARG A 49 -6.41 -17.63 -4.68
CA ARG A 49 -7.67 -17.25 -4.04
C ARG A 49 -7.38 -16.08 -3.11
N ILE A 50 -7.61 -14.88 -3.63
CA ILE A 50 -7.19 -13.62 -3.02
C ILE A 50 -8.36 -13.00 -2.26
N LEU A 51 -8.16 -12.65 -1.00
CA LEU A 51 -9.08 -11.83 -0.22
C LEU A 51 -8.58 -10.39 -0.15
N VAL A 52 -9.48 -9.43 -0.40
CA VAL A 52 -9.22 -7.99 -0.36
C VAL A 52 -10.28 -7.30 0.50
N PHE A 53 -9.88 -6.27 1.26
CA PHE A 53 -10.76 -5.60 2.24
C PHE A 53 -11.14 -4.15 1.88
N ASP A 54 -10.43 -3.52 0.95
CA ASP A 54 -10.69 -2.13 0.55
C ASP A 54 -10.91 -1.98 -0.97
N GLU A 55 -11.71 -1.00 -1.35
CA GLU A 55 -12.11 -0.77 -2.74
C GLU A 55 -10.92 -0.39 -3.64
N LEU A 56 -9.97 0.38 -3.09
CA LEU A 56 -8.80 0.83 -3.83
C LEU A 56 -7.89 -0.34 -4.22
N SER A 57 -7.58 -1.19 -3.25
CA SER A 57 -6.83 -2.43 -3.49
C SER A 57 -7.60 -3.35 -4.43
N LEU A 58 -8.92 -3.48 -4.28
CA LEU A 58 -9.73 -4.31 -5.17
C LEU A 58 -9.63 -3.83 -6.62
N PHE A 59 -9.76 -2.52 -6.84
CA PHE A 59 -9.60 -1.89 -8.15
C PHE A 59 -8.23 -2.19 -8.77
N LEU A 60 -7.16 -2.00 -7.99
CA LEU A 60 -5.81 -2.23 -8.46
C LEU A 60 -5.52 -3.71 -8.71
N VAL A 61 -5.89 -4.60 -7.79
CA VAL A 61 -5.72 -6.06 -7.93
C VAL A 61 -6.42 -6.53 -9.21
N LYS A 62 -7.69 -6.17 -9.43
CA LYS A 62 -8.42 -6.49 -10.66
C LYS A 62 -7.71 -5.99 -11.92
N SER A 63 -7.12 -4.80 -11.87
CA SER A 63 -6.37 -4.23 -13.00
C SER A 63 -5.06 -4.98 -13.28
N ILE A 64 -4.44 -5.55 -12.25
CA ILE A 64 -3.13 -6.22 -12.31
C ILE A 64 -3.29 -7.68 -12.77
N ILE A 65 -4.30 -8.39 -12.26
CA ILE A 65 -4.54 -9.80 -12.57
C ILE A 65 -5.31 -10.02 -13.88
N LYS A 66 -5.54 -8.98 -14.68
CA LYS A 66 -6.31 -9.08 -15.93
C LYS A 66 -5.67 -10.14 -16.85
N GLY A 67 -6.36 -11.26 -17.06
CA GLY A 67 -5.88 -12.39 -17.86
C GLY A 67 -5.27 -13.56 -17.07
N LEU A 68 -5.26 -13.51 -15.73
CA LEU A 68 -4.84 -14.62 -14.87
C LEU A 68 -6.08 -15.34 -14.28
N PRO A 69 -6.08 -16.69 -14.25
CA PRO A 69 -7.17 -17.47 -13.66
C PRO A 69 -7.08 -17.42 -12.13
N VAL A 70 -7.58 -16.32 -11.54
CA VAL A 70 -7.47 -16.04 -10.10
C VAL A 70 -8.86 -15.70 -9.57
N LYS A 71 -9.20 -16.23 -8.39
CA LYS A 71 -10.47 -15.90 -7.71
C LYS A 71 -10.23 -14.79 -6.70
N VAL A 72 -10.98 -13.70 -6.82
CA VAL A 72 -10.90 -12.56 -5.90
C VAL A 72 -12.17 -12.48 -5.07
N PHE A 73 -12.00 -12.45 -3.75
CA PHE A 73 -13.04 -12.24 -2.76
C PHE A 73 -12.89 -10.82 -2.21
N PHE A 74 -14.01 -10.10 -2.10
CA PHE A 74 -14.05 -8.78 -1.49
C PHE A 74 -14.90 -8.82 -0.23
N LYS A 75 -14.40 -8.23 0.86
CA LYS A 75 -15.15 -8.12 2.11
C LYS A 75 -14.81 -6.82 2.85
N SER A 76 -15.70 -5.84 2.78
CA SER A 76 -15.59 -4.62 3.58
C SER A 76 -15.85 -4.92 5.07
N GLY A 77 -15.24 -4.13 5.97
CA GLY A 77 -15.51 -4.19 7.41
C GLY A 77 -14.55 -5.04 8.28
N PHE A 78 -13.58 -5.76 7.69
CA PHE A 78 -12.59 -6.53 8.46
C PHE A 78 -11.24 -5.82 8.62
N MET A 79 -11.11 -4.58 8.13
CA MET A 79 -9.88 -3.80 8.16
C MET A 79 -9.34 -3.62 9.59
N GLU A 80 -10.22 -3.32 10.56
CA GLU A 80 -9.82 -3.12 11.95
C GLU A 80 -9.32 -4.41 12.61
N ALA A 81 -9.95 -5.56 12.31
CA ALA A 81 -9.49 -6.85 12.82
C ALA A 81 -8.10 -7.23 12.28
N VAL A 82 -7.82 -6.89 11.02
CA VAL A 82 -6.51 -7.11 10.39
C VAL A 82 -5.45 -6.15 10.95
N ALA A 83 -5.82 -4.90 11.21
CA ALA A 83 -4.92 -3.90 11.80
C ALA A 83 -4.58 -4.21 13.27
N ASP A 84 -5.58 -4.56 14.09
CA ASP A 84 -5.44 -4.83 15.52
C ASP A 84 -4.87 -6.22 15.84
N ASN A 85 -4.57 -7.04 14.82
CA ASN A 85 -4.17 -8.44 15.00
C ASN A 85 -5.17 -9.29 15.82
N LYS A 86 -6.43 -8.85 15.95
CA LYS A 86 -7.45 -9.60 16.67
C LYS A 86 -7.83 -10.81 15.83
N LYS A 87 -7.81 -12.00 16.44
CA LYS A 87 -8.34 -13.23 15.81
C LYS A 87 -9.85 -13.08 15.65
N ASP A 88 -10.29 -12.53 14.53
CA ASP A 88 -11.70 -12.55 14.18
C ASP A 88 -12.05 -13.96 13.68
N LYS A 89 -12.82 -14.68 14.49
CA LYS A 89 -13.30 -16.04 14.18
C LYS A 89 -14.06 -16.06 12.85
N LYS A 90 -14.84 -15.01 12.53
CA LYS A 90 -15.60 -14.91 11.27
C LYS A 90 -14.68 -14.80 10.05
N LEU A 91 -13.57 -14.07 10.19
CA LEU A 91 -12.57 -13.94 9.12
C LEU A 91 -11.83 -15.27 8.91
N ALA A 92 -11.41 -15.92 10.00
CA ALA A 92 -10.74 -17.21 9.93
C ALA A 92 -11.63 -18.30 9.30
N ASP A 93 -12.91 -18.34 9.67
CA ASP A 93 -13.89 -19.27 9.11
C ASP A 93 -14.13 -18.99 7.63
N PHE A 94 -14.19 -17.72 7.22
CA PHE A 94 -14.32 -17.34 5.82
C PHE A 94 -13.10 -17.74 4.98
N ILE A 95 -11.89 -17.53 5.50
CA ILE A 95 -10.63 -17.92 4.86
C ILE A 95 -10.60 -19.44 4.64
N LYS A 96 -10.97 -20.22 5.66
CA LYS A 96 -11.05 -21.68 5.57
C LYS A 96 -12.11 -22.15 4.58
N ALA A 97 -13.33 -21.63 4.67
CA ALA A 97 -14.44 -22.02 3.80
C ALA A 97 -14.14 -21.77 2.32
N ASN A 98 -13.52 -20.63 2.00
CA ASN A 98 -13.20 -20.25 0.62
C ASN A 98 -11.82 -20.75 0.15
N LYS A 99 -11.06 -21.41 1.03
CA LYS A 99 -9.66 -21.83 0.79
C LYS A 99 -8.78 -20.67 0.33
N VAL A 100 -8.95 -19.49 0.93
CA VAL A 100 -8.16 -18.29 0.61
C VAL A 100 -6.71 -18.56 0.97
N ASN A 101 -5.81 -18.38 0.00
CA ASN A 101 -4.37 -18.58 0.20
C ASN A 101 -3.59 -17.25 0.29
N LYS A 102 -4.21 -16.14 -0.12
CA LYS A 102 -3.59 -14.83 -0.16
C LYS A 102 -4.54 -13.76 0.36
N VAL A 103 -4.04 -12.91 1.25
CA VAL A 103 -4.80 -11.81 1.83
C VAL A 103 -4.07 -10.50 1.55
N VAL A 104 -4.71 -9.61 0.83
CA VAL A 104 -4.15 -8.31 0.41
C VAL A 104 -4.63 -7.23 1.37
N ILE A 105 -3.69 -6.41 1.83
CA ILE A 105 -3.94 -5.29 2.73
C ILE A 105 -3.44 -3.97 2.12
N PRO A 106 -4.13 -2.85 2.38
CA PRO A 106 -3.75 -1.52 1.92
C PRO A 106 -2.59 -0.92 2.74
N TRP A 107 -1.49 -1.67 2.85
CA TRP A 107 -0.33 -1.30 3.64
C TRP A 107 0.63 -0.43 2.84
N THR A 108 0.82 0.80 3.29
CA THR A 108 1.65 1.83 2.62
C THR A 108 3.11 1.78 3.06
N LEU A 109 3.96 2.57 2.38
CA LEU A 109 5.35 2.80 2.79
C LEU A 109 5.45 3.28 4.24
N ASP A 110 4.58 4.21 4.63
CA ASP A 110 4.60 4.85 5.94
C ASP A 110 4.19 3.84 7.03
N ASN A 111 3.25 2.94 6.73
CA ASN A 111 2.91 1.83 7.62
C ASN A 111 4.11 0.89 7.85
N GLU A 112 4.87 0.57 6.80
CA GLU A 112 6.03 -0.33 6.91
C GLU A 112 7.13 0.28 7.77
N ILE A 113 7.42 1.57 7.57
CA ILE A 113 8.43 2.28 8.35
C ILE A 113 8.00 2.38 9.81
N SER A 114 6.76 2.75 10.08
CA SER A 114 6.25 2.85 11.45
C SER A 114 6.26 1.51 12.16
N ALA A 115 5.90 0.42 11.47
CA ALA A 115 5.97 -0.91 12.04
C ALA A 115 7.41 -1.32 12.36
N PHE A 116 8.36 -1.03 11.46
CA PHE A 116 9.79 -1.30 11.68
C PHE A 116 10.38 -0.48 12.83
N LEU A 117 10.07 0.80 12.93
CA LEU A 117 10.46 1.62 14.07
C LEU A 117 9.80 1.11 15.37
N GLY A 118 8.55 0.66 15.27
CA GLY A 118 7.83 -0.05 16.33
C GLY A 118 8.59 -1.27 16.85
N GLU A 119 9.14 -2.06 15.94
CA GLU A 119 9.92 -3.25 16.26
C GLU A 119 11.25 -2.90 16.94
N ILE A 120 11.99 -1.92 16.40
CA ILE A 120 13.29 -1.50 16.95
C ILE A 120 13.15 -0.84 18.33
N PHE A 121 12.21 0.08 18.49
CA PHE A 121 12.15 0.94 19.67
C PHE A 121 11.17 0.45 20.74
N TYR A 122 10.22 -0.42 20.39
CA TYR A 122 9.13 -0.80 21.29
C TYR A 122 8.87 -2.31 21.34
N ASP A 123 9.77 -3.14 20.78
CA ASP A 123 9.68 -4.61 20.75
C ASP A 123 8.32 -5.15 20.24
N LYS A 124 7.67 -4.37 19.35
CA LYS A 124 6.39 -4.75 18.74
C LYS A 124 6.65 -5.72 17.60
N LYS A 125 6.20 -6.97 17.74
CA LYS A 125 6.31 -7.99 16.69
C LYS A 125 5.33 -7.74 15.54
N ILE A 126 5.84 -7.72 14.31
CA ILE A 126 5.03 -7.64 13.08
C ILE A 126 4.70 -9.06 12.62
N LYS A 127 3.41 -9.40 12.44
CA LYS A 127 3.04 -10.66 11.78
C LYS A 127 3.28 -10.57 10.28
N ASN A 128 4.14 -11.46 9.79
CA ASN A 128 4.32 -11.73 8.37
C ASN A 128 3.22 -12.67 7.87
N GLY A 129 2.73 -12.45 6.65
CA GLY A 129 1.72 -13.32 6.02
C GLY A 129 0.72 -12.61 5.11
N TYR A 130 0.58 -11.29 5.24
CA TYR A 130 -0.27 -10.47 4.38
C TYR A 130 0.52 -9.88 3.20
N ILE A 131 -0.17 -9.71 2.08
CA ILE A 131 0.36 -9.01 0.90
C ILE A 131 0.16 -7.52 1.09
N LYS A 132 1.27 -6.81 1.32
CA LYS A 132 1.33 -5.36 1.48
C LYS A 132 1.33 -4.67 0.13
N LEU A 133 0.17 -4.26 -0.38
CA LEU A 133 0.04 -3.83 -1.79
C LEU A 133 0.73 -2.49 -2.08
N PHE A 134 0.72 -1.55 -1.14
CA PHE A 134 1.19 -0.17 -1.33
C PHE A 134 2.55 0.10 -0.68
N ILE A 135 3.36 -0.94 -0.42
CA ILE A 135 4.61 -0.83 0.34
C ILE A 135 5.65 0.13 -0.29
N ASN A 136 5.51 0.46 -1.58
CA ASN A 136 6.40 1.37 -2.32
C ASN A 136 5.75 2.72 -2.65
N VAL A 137 4.68 3.07 -1.94
CA VAL A 137 3.91 4.29 -2.17
C VAL A 137 3.57 4.94 -0.83
N ARG A 138 3.77 6.27 -0.74
CA ARG A 138 3.47 7.04 0.48
C ARG A 138 1.96 7.13 0.71
N GLU A 139 1.55 7.38 1.96
CA GLU A 139 0.13 7.46 2.32
C GLU A 139 -0.57 8.66 1.64
N ASP A 140 0.11 9.79 1.56
CA ASP A 140 -0.35 11.01 0.88
C ASP A 140 -0.54 10.81 -0.63
N GLU A 141 0.39 10.10 -1.28
CA GLU A 141 0.31 9.72 -2.68
C GLU A 141 -0.90 8.82 -2.95
N ILE A 142 -1.16 7.84 -2.09
CA ILE A 142 -2.30 6.92 -2.21
C ILE A 142 -3.63 7.62 -1.97
N LYS A 143 -3.70 8.54 -0.99
CA LYS A 143 -4.89 9.37 -0.77
C LYS A 143 -5.20 10.25 -1.97
N LEU A 144 -4.17 10.88 -2.55
CA LEU A 144 -4.33 11.68 -3.76
C LEU A 144 -4.75 10.80 -4.96
N PHE A 145 -4.18 9.60 -5.07
CA PHE A 145 -4.54 8.63 -6.10
C PHE A 145 -6.02 8.21 -6.00
N ALA A 146 -6.48 7.86 -4.79
CA ALA A 146 -7.87 7.53 -4.52
C ALA A 146 -8.81 8.68 -4.89
N LYS A 147 -8.48 9.91 -4.48
CA LYS A 147 -9.22 11.13 -4.85
C LYS A 147 -9.33 11.33 -6.36
N PHE A 148 -8.24 11.10 -7.10
CA PHE A 148 -8.24 11.24 -8.56
C PHE A 148 -9.04 10.14 -9.27
N ARG A 149 -9.08 8.93 -8.70
CA ARG A 149 -9.87 7.80 -9.18
C ARG A 149 -11.31 7.80 -8.69
N LYS A 150 -11.70 8.71 -7.78
CA LYS A 150 -13.02 8.78 -7.14
C LYS A 150 -13.34 7.47 -6.39
N LEU A 151 -12.36 6.95 -5.65
CA LEU A 151 -12.49 5.77 -4.81
C LEU A 151 -12.31 6.15 -3.36
N GLU A 152 -12.95 5.42 -2.46
CA GLU A 152 -12.77 5.59 -1.03
C GLU A 152 -11.50 4.89 -0.54
N PHE A 153 -10.79 5.54 0.37
CA PHE A 153 -9.57 5.01 0.98
C PHE A 153 -9.39 5.56 2.40
N GLU A 154 -9.58 4.69 3.39
CA GLU A 154 -9.40 5.03 4.80
C GLU A 154 -7.98 4.71 5.31
N GLY A 155 -7.25 3.83 4.61
CA GLY A 155 -5.92 3.37 5.03
C GLY A 155 -5.92 2.57 6.33
N ILE A 156 -4.74 2.15 6.77
CA ILE A 156 -4.56 1.48 8.06
C ILE A 156 -4.11 2.51 9.07
N LYS A 157 -4.81 2.60 10.21
CA LYS A 157 -4.49 3.53 11.30
C LYS A 157 -3.05 3.29 11.77
N MET A 158 -2.29 4.38 11.85
CA MET A 158 -0.92 4.40 12.37
C MET A 158 -0.91 5.04 13.76
N ASP A 159 0.13 4.76 14.52
CA ASP A 159 0.43 5.53 15.73
C ASP A 159 0.67 7.00 15.35
N GLU A 160 -0.20 7.89 15.83
CA GLU A 160 -0.21 9.30 15.46
C GLU A 160 1.09 10.01 15.84
N LYS A 161 1.75 9.56 16.92
CA LYS A 161 3.02 10.12 17.39
C LYS A 161 4.15 9.82 16.40
N LEU A 162 4.32 8.54 16.03
CA LEU A 162 5.32 8.12 15.05
C LEU A 162 5.08 8.77 13.68
N ARG A 163 3.82 8.93 13.29
CA ARG A 163 3.47 9.60 12.04
C ARG A 163 3.95 11.06 12.03
N LYS A 164 3.67 11.82 13.09
CA LYS A 164 4.10 13.22 13.21
C LYS A 164 5.63 13.35 13.19
N GLU A 165 6.32 12.45 13.88
CA GLU A 165 7.80 12.42 13.88
C GLU A 165 8.37 12.10 12.50
N LEU A 166 7.80 11.13 11.79
CA LEU A 166 8.20 10.79 10.42
C LEU A 166 7.95 11.93 9.43
N ASP A 167 6.82 12.63 9.55
CA ASP A 167 6.50 13.77 8.69
C ASP A 167 7.44 14.95 8.98
N LEU A 168 7.83 15.16 10.25
CA LEU A 168 8.83 16.16 10.63
C LEU A 168 10.22 15.82 10.08
N LEU A 169 10.63 14.55 10.11
CA LEU A 169 11.88 14.10 9.51
C LEU A 169 11.90 14.29 8.00
N GLU A 170 10.82 13.91 7.31
CA GLU A 170 10.69 14.10 5.86
C GLU A 170 10.72 15.58 5.46
N SER A 171 10.17 16.47 6.31
CA SER A 171 10.20 17.92 6.07
C SER A 171 11.61 18.52 6.19
N LYS A 172 12.44 17.98 7.09
CA LYS A 172 13.82 18.44 7.30
C LYS A 172 14.79 17.81 6.32
N TYR A 173 14.55 16.54 5.98
CA TYR A 173 15.40 15.71 5.15
C TYR A 173 14.54 14.99 4.11
N PRO A 174 14.45 15.54 2.89
CA PRO A 174 13.68 14.91 1.82
C PRO A 174 14.14 13.47 1.55
N ASP A 175 13.18 12.59 1.25
CA ASP A 175 13.39 11.17 0.91
C ASP A 175 13.90 10.27 2.06
N VAL A 176 13.87 10.73 3.31
CA VAL A 176 14.18 9.89 4.48
C VAL A 176 13.29 8.66 4.54
N LYS A 177 12.00 8.77 4.23
CA LYS A 177 11.09 7.60 4.21
C LYS A 177 11.59 6.52 3.24
N PHE A 178 12.03 6.89 2.05
CA PHE A 178 12.61 5.94 1.09
C PHE A 178 14.00 5.43 1.49
N GLY A 179 14.80 6.26 2.17
CA GLY A 179 16.05 5.85 2.81
C GLY A 179 15.82 4.73 3.83
N LEU A 180 14.91 4.95 4.78
CA LEU A 180 14.54 3.97 5.79
C LEU A 180 14.03 2.66 5.17
N ARG A 181 13.19 2.75 4.14
CA ARG A 181 12.71 1.55 3.44
C ARG A 181 13.83 0.72 2.83
N ARG A 182 14.84 1.36 2.23
CA ARG A 182 16.02 0.65 1.70
C ARG A 182 16.80 -0.04 2.81
N SER A 183 16.93 0.59 3.97
CA SER A 183 17.56 -0.03 5.14
C SER A 183 16.76 -1.24 5.63
N ILE A 184 15.43 -1.14 5.70
CA ILE A 184 14.54 -2.27 6.05
C ILE A 184 14.75 -3.44 5.10
N ASP A 185 14.79 -3.19 3.79
CA ASP A 185 14.98 -4.25 2.79
C ASP A 185 16.36 -4.90 2.85
N ARG A 186 17.39 -4.20 3.34
CA ARG A 186 18.73 -4.77 3.57
C ARG A 186 18.78 -5.63 4.82
N LEU A 187 18.07 -5.25 5.88
CA LEU A 187 18.07 -5.96 7.16
C LEU A 187 17.18 -7.21 7.16
N LYS A 188 16.15 -7.24 6.30
CA LYS A 188 15.25 -8.40 6.13
C LYS A 188 15.76 -9.45 5.12
N ARG A 189 16.89 -9.20 4.46
CA ARG A 189 17.59 -10.15 3.58
C ARG A 189 18.65 -10.88 4.35
#